data_AF-A0A1S3HSK0-F1
#
_entry.id   AF-A0A1S3HSK0-F1
#
_cell.length_a   1.000
_cell.length_b   1.000
_cell.length_c   1.000
_cell.angle_alpha   90.00
_cell.angle_beta   90.00
_cell.angle_gamma   90.00
#
_symmetry.space_group_name_H-M   'P 1'
#
loop_
_entity.id
_entity.type
_entity.pdbx_description
1 polymer ?
#
loop_
_entity_poly.entity_id
_entity_poly.type
_entity_poly.pdbx_seq_one_letter_code
_entity_poly.pdbx_strand_id
1 'polypeptide(L)'
;MEFETDVVTIIITLFLLVVLMVLFFGEFSLKKIFGGKARSDVEVKDTMATTLGTYVGSERDNFSRMYILISNYALVVLQDVLQKELQTVYPELFDPNTGLLNKVLGDKTVRGKLFGLPPRLFNQHQRNQLYPAGNPSTSVTVGDLDLTLTVLLLRNITSLNPRPRNAWDNPSDEDTSKESTIGRIKRYRDVVYGNVNKAAISDQDFRAHFSGLKSNLLALSSKFTSEEYDAILSKPLDVTLINYVGDLQKIVNLRFAHDQSFGIMKGIQEKVQMIYDRVQDTPVPNPGNVYCSEKLGNNRHLRYKGLNHAHCY
;
A
#
# COMPACT_ATOMS: atom_id res chain seq x y z
N MET A 1 -0.19 -3.54 -47.20
CA MET A 1 -0.21 -2.31 -46.38
C MET A 1 -1.25 -2.55 -45.31
N GLU A 2 -0.89 -3.24 -44.23
CA GLU A 2 -1.85 -3.56 -43.16
C GLU A 2 -1.12 -3.53 -41.84
N PHE A 3 -1.43 -2.51 -41.03
CA PHE A 3 -1.28 -2.53 -39.58
C PHE A 3 -2.32 -1.54 -39.03
N GLU A 4 -3.59 -1.95 -39.02
CA GLU A 4 -4.53 -1.41 -38.03
C GLU A 4 -4.42 -2.29 -36.79
N THR A 5 -3.38 -2.06 -35.99
CA THR A 5 -3.39 -2.50 -34.60
C THR A 5 -4.48 -1.71 -33.87
N ASP A 6 -5.56 -2.40 -33.51
CA ASP A 6 -6.70 -1.89 -32.78
C ASP A 6 -6.23 -1.07 -31.57
N VAL A 7 -6.69 0.19 -31.49
CA VAL A 7 -6.37 1.15 -30.41
C VAL A 7 -6.65 0.53 -29.04
N VAL A 8 -7.65 -0.35 -28.94
CA VAL A 8 -7.97 -1.10 -27.72
C VAL A 8 -6.82 -2.03 -27.32
N THR A 9 -6.17 -2.69 -28.28
CA THR A 9 -5.03 -3.58 -28.03
C THR A 9 -3.81 -2.80 -27.56
N ILE A 10 -3.56 -1.62 -28.13
CA ILE A 10 -2.48 -0.73 -27.69
C ILE A 10 -2.72 -0.24 -26.26
N ILE A 11 -3.95 0.16 -25.93
CA ILE A 11 -4.33 0.60 -24.58
C ILE A 11 -4.19 -0.55 -23.57
N ILE A 12 -4.66 -1.75 -23.90
CA ILE A 12 -4.53 -2.93 -23.03
C ILE A 12 -3.05 -3.31 -22.84
N THR A 13 -2.24 -3.24 -23.90
CA THR A 13 -0.81 -3.57 -23.83
C THR A 13 -0.04 -2.53 -23.00
N LEU A 14 -0.35 -1.23 -23.15
CA LEU A 14 0.19 -0.16 -22.30
C LEU A 14 -0.27 -0.30 -20.86
N PHE A 15 -1.54 -0.65 -20.62
CA PHE A 15 -2.09 -0.89 -19.29
C PHE A 15 -1.41 -2.09 -18.62
N LEU A 16 -1.21 -3.19 -19.33
CA LEU A 16 -0.49 -4.36 -18.83
C LEU A 16 0.99 -4.05 -18.58
N LEU A 17 1.65 -3.28 -19.45
CA LEU A 17 3.04 -2.84 -19.25
C LEU A 17 3.18 -1.92 -18.03
N VAL A 18 2.23 -1.00 -17.80
CA VAL A 18 2.21 -0.12 -16.62
C VAL A 18 1.91 -0.94 -15.35
N VAL A 19 0.99 -1.90 -15.41
CA VAL A 19 0.71 -2.81 -14.30
C VAL A 19 1.92 -3.71 -14.03
N LEU A 20 2.61 -4.22 -15.04
CA LEU A 20 3.87 -4.95 -14.90
C LEU A 20 4.98 -4.07 -14.32
N MET A 21 5.13 -2.82 -14.77
CA MET A 21 6.12 -1.89 -14.22
C MET A 21 5.83 -1.59 -12.73
N VAL A 22 4.56 -1.44 -12.36
CA VAL A 22 4.14 -1.24 -10.96
C VAL A 22 4.30 -2.51 -10.12
N LEU A 23 4.21 -3.69 -10.72
CA LEU A 23 4.39 -4.98 -10.04
C LEU A 23 5.86 -5.44 -9.98
N PHE A 24 6.74 -4.98 -10.88
CA PHE A 24 8.14 -5.41 -10.96
C PHE A 24 9.15 -4.42 -10.34
N PHE A 25 8.85 -3.12 -10.23
CA PHE A 25 9.80 -2.13 -9.67
C PHE A 25 9.77 -2.03 -8.12
N GLY A 26 9.17 -2.99 -7.43
CA GLY A 26 9.09 -3.04 -5.97
C GLY A 26 10.31 -3.65 -5.27
N GLU A 27 11.35 -4.07 -5.99
CA GLU A 27 12.55 -4.67 -5.41
C GLU A 27 13.79 -3.81 -5.68
N PHE A 28 14.17 -2.99 -4.68
CA PHE A 28 15.55 -2.56 -4.55
C PHE A 28 15.97 -2.65 -3.07
N SER A 29 16.70 -3.72 -2.76
CA SER A 29 17.18 -4.00 -1.41
C SER A 29 18.30 -3.02 -1.02
N LEU A 30 18.01 -2.09 -0.11
CA LEU A 30 18.94 -1.08 0.44
C LEU A 30 19.99 -1.65 1.42
N LYS A 31 20.21 -2.97 1.43
CA LYS A 31 21.01 -3.70 2.43
C LYS A 31 22.52 -3.43 2.40
N LYS A 32 23.05 -2.58 1.51
CA LYS A 32 24.48 -2.51 1.20
C LYS A 32 25.24 -1.28 1.73
N ILE A 33 24.61 -0.36 2.47
CA ILE A 33 25.23 0.97 2.73
C ILE A 33 25.80 1.14 4.15
N PHE A 34 25.35 0.40 5.17
CA PHE A 34 25.75 0.72 6.56
C PHE A 34 26.31 -0.49 7.32
N GLY A 35 27.59 -0.77 7.09
CA GLY A 35 28.40 -1.61 7.97
C GLY A 35 29.35 -0.74 8.79
N GLY A 36 29.19 -0.73 10.12
CA GLY A 36 30.10 -0.05 11.05
C GLY A 36 29.65 -0.23 12.50
N LYS A 37 30.60 -0.56 13.40
CA LYS A 37 30.38 -1.12 14.74
C LYS A 37 30.90 -0.20 15.87
N ALA A 38 30.22 -0.32 17.03
CA ALA A 38 30.64 -0.15 18.45
C ALA A 38 30.52 1.21 19.20
N ARG A 39 29.55 1.21 20.15
CA ARG A 39 29.60 1.42 21.63
C ARG A 39 30.08 2.76 22.22
N SER A 40 29.21 3.40 23.01
CA SER A 40 29.42 3.67 24.46
C SER A 40 28.18 4.31 25.12
N ASP A 41 28.01 4.02 26.40
CA ASP A 41 26.84 4.27 27.23
C ASP A 41 26.82 5.70 27.81
N VAL A 42 25.79 6.53 27.56
CA VAL A 42 25.45 7.71 28.40
C VAL A 42 23.95 8.06 28.33
N GLU A 43 23.35 8.23 29.51
CA GLU A 43 22.11 8.93 29.93
C GLU A 43 21.10 9.42 28.86
N VAL A 44 19.98 8.69 28.73
CA VAL A 44 19.21 8.57 27.47
C VAL A 44 17.92 9.43 27.38
N LYS A 45 17.42 10.02 28.46
CA LYS A 45 16.09 10.68 28.44
C LYS A 45 16.09 12.16 28.04
N ASP A 46 17.12 12.93 28.40
CA ASP A 46 17.11 14.40 28.22
C ASP A 46 17.60 14.83 26.82
N THR A 47 18.47 14.01 26.20
CA THR A 47 19.10 14.29 24.91
C THR A 47 18.12 14.24 23.73
N MET A 48 17.13 13.34 23.76
CA MET A 48 16.17 13.21 22.65
C MET A 48 15.20 14.39 22.58
N ALA A 49 14.63 14.82 23.71
CA ALA A 49 13.72 15.96 23.75
C ALA A 49 14.43 17.23 23.28
N THR A 50 15.71 17.36 23.60
CA THR A 50 16.59 18.46 23.17
C THR A 50 16.91 18.38 21.67
N THR A 51 17.34 17.22 21.16
CA THR A 51 17.65 17.01 19.73
C THR A 51 16.40 17.23 18.86
N LEU A 52 15.27 16.67 19.26
CA LEU A 52 14.02 16.84 18.54
C LEU A 52 13.53 18.28 18.68
N GLY A 53 13.63 18.89 19.87
CA GLY A 53 13.31 20.30 20.15
C GLY A 53 14.00 21.29 19.23
N THR A 54 15.29 21.06 18.96
CA THR A 54 16.16 21.91 18.15
C THR A 54 16.16 21.59 16.64
N TYR A 55 15.58 20.46 16.24
CA TYR A 55 15.47 20.09 14.83
C TYR A 55 14.61 21.11 14.05
N VAL A 56 15.11 21.55 12.90
CA VAL A 56 14.40 22.41 11.95
C VAL A 56 14.59 21.80 10.56
N GLY A 57 13.50 21.42 9.91
CA GLY A 57 13.49 20.86 8.56
C GLY A 57 12.20 21.25 7.84
N SER A 58 12.17 21.09 6.52
CA SER A 58 10.93 21.30 5.77
C SER A 58 9.94 20.15 6.02
N GLU A 59 8.64 20.37 5.78
CA GLU A 59 7.64 19.30 5.88
C GLU A 59 7.99 18.08 4.99
N ARG A 60 8.68 18.33 3.88
CA ARG A 60 9.17 17.29 2.98
C ARG A 60 10.36 16.52 3.57
N ASP A 61 11.25 17.21 4.28
CA ASP A 61 12.34 16.54 5.01
C ASP A 61 11.77 15.68 6.13
N ASN A 62 10.78 16.18 6.85
CA ASN A 62 10.06 15.47 7.91
C ASN A 62 9.44 14.18 7.39
N PHE A 63 8.73 14.27 6.26
CA PHE A 63 8.18 13.11 5.57
C PHE A 63 9.28 12.10 5.22
N SER A 64 10.38 12.57 4.63
CA SER A 64 11.50 11.72 4.20
C SER A 64 12.17 11.01 5.39
N ARG A 65 12.35 11.72 6.51
CA ARG A 65 12.91 11.15 7.75
C ARG A 65 11.97 10.11 8.38
N MET A 66 10.66 10.34 8.36
CA MET A 66 9.71 9.31 8.79
C MET A 66 9.73 8.09 7.87
N TYR A 67 9.86 8.32 6.56
CA TYR A 67 9.99 7.22 5.61
C TYR A 67 11.23 6.37 5.89
N ILE A 68 12.38 7.00 6.19
CA ILE A 68 13.60 6.29 6.63
C ILE A 68 13.33 5.48 7.91
N LEU A 69 12.75 6.13 8.94
CA LEU A 69 12.52 5.48 10.22
C LEU A 69 11.62 4.24 10.07
N ILE A 70 10.63 4.28 9.19
CA ILE A 70 9.75 3.12 8.92
C ILE A 70 10.45 2.08 8.05
N SER A 71 10.89 2.47 6.86
CA SER A 71 11.34 1.54 5.82
C SER A 71 12.68 0.90 6.14
N ASN A 72 13.57 1.60 6.85
CA ASN A 72 14.93 1.14 7.11
C ASN A 72 15.13 0.64 8.54
N TYR A 73 14.46 1.26 9.51
CA TYR A 73 14.65 0.88 10.92
C TYR A 73 13.51 0.01 11.42
N ALA A 74 12.25 0.44 11.28
CA ALA A 74 11.11 -0.32 11.79
C ALA A 74 10.99 -1.69 11.11
N LEU A 75 11.21 -1.75 9.79
CA LEU A 75 11.27 -3.02 9.06
C LEU A 75 12.33 -3.97 9.64
N VAL A 76 13.56 -3.48 9.81
CA VAL A 76 14.67 -4.30 10.32
C VAL A 76 14.44 -4.75 11.76
N VAL A 77 13.85 -3.91 12.60
CA VAL A 77 13.44 -4.28 13.96
C VAL A 77 12.38 -5.38 13.93
N LEU A 78 11.35 -5.26 13.11
CA LEU A 78 10.30 -6.29 13.01
C LEU A 78 10.83 -7.59 12.41
N GLN A 79 11.74 -7.53 11.45
CA GLN A 79 12.44 -8.69 10.91
C GLN A 79 13.30 -9.36 12.00
N ASP A 80 14.01 -8.58 12.83
CA ASP A 80 14.77 -9.10 13.96
C ASP A 80 13.87 -9.82 14.99
N VAL A 81 12.72 -9.23 15.32
CA VAL A 81 11.71 -9.86 16.17
C VAL A 81 11.20 -11.16 15.53
N LEU A 82 10.89 -11.14 14.23
CA LEU A 82 10.41 -12.32 13.51
C LEU A 82 11.44 -13.45 13.54
N GLN A 83 12.72 -13.17 13.31
CA GLN A 83 13.78 -14.20 13.37
C GLN A 83 13.84 -14.87 14.74
N LYS A 84 13.79 -14.09 15.83
CA LYS A 84 13.81 -14.61 17.21
C LYS A 84 12.59 -15.47 17.51
N GLU A 85 11.42 -15.02 17.10
CA GLU A 85 10.18 -15.77 17.24
C GLU A 85 10.17 -17.06 16.42
N LEU A 86 10.63 -17.03 15.17
CA LEU A 86 10.73 -18.21 14.31
C LEU A 86 11.74 -19.23 14.86
N GLN A 87 12.89 -18.77 15.36
CA GLN A 87 13.87 -19.63 16.01
C GLN A 87 13.30 -20.30 17.26
N THR A 88 12.46 -19.58 18.02
CA THR A 88 11.83 -20.12 19.23
C THR A 88 10.76 -21.16 18.90
N VAL A 89 9.92 -20.91 17.89
CA VAL A 89 8.79 -21.78 17.55
C VAL A 89 9.20 -22.95 16.66
N TYR A 90 10.21 -22.77 15.80
CA TYR A 90 10.65 -23.77 14.81
C TYR A 90 12.17 -23.99 14.82
N PRO A 91 12.77 -24.39 15.96
CA PRO A 91 14.24 -24.49 16.08
C PRO A 91 14.88 -25.45 15.07
N GLU A 92 14.18 -26.52 14.68
CA GLU A 92 14.66 -27.52 13.70
C GLU A 92 14.45 -27.10 12.23
N LEU A 93 13.54 -26.14 11.98
CA LEU A 93 13.18 -25.72 10.63
C LEU A 93 13.78 -24.37 10.26
N PHE A 94 14.04 -23.51 11.24
CA PHE A 94 14.54 -22.16 11.00
C PHE A 94 15.99 -22.01 11.46
N ASP A 95 16.88 -21.77 10.50
CA ASP A 95 18.27 -21.41 10.78
C ASP A 95 18.43 -19.89 10.74
N PRO A 96 18.67 -19.22 11.89
CA PRO A 96 18.83 -17.77 11.95
C PRO A 96 20.04 -17.24 11.19
N ASN A 97 21.04 -18.09 10.88
CA ASN A 97 22.21 -17.66 10.11
C ASN A 97 21.89 -17.44 8.63
N THR A 98 20.98 -18.25 8.08
CA THR A 98 20.53 -18.11 6.69
C THR A 98 19.30 -17.22 6.58
N GLY A 99 18.43 -17.23 7.60
CA GLY A 99 17.15 -16.55 7.59
C GLY A 99 16.17 -17.11 6.56
N LEU A 100 16.46 -18.26 5.95
CA LEU A 100 15.63 -18.90 4.92
C LEU A 100 14.31 -19.37 5.52
N LEU A 101 13.22 -19.06 4.81
CA LEU A 101 11.87 -19.40 5.26
C LEU A 101 11.36 -20.73 4.69
N ASN A 102 12.06 -21.33 3.73
CA ASN A 102 11.57 -22.47 2.94
C ASN A 102 11.05 -23.64 3.79
N LYS A 103 11.80 -24.05 4.82
CA LYS A 103 11.44 -25.17 5.70
C LYS A 103 10.24 -24.83 6.59
N VAL A 104 10.22 -23.63 7.17
CA VAL A 104 9.08 -23.15 7.98
C VAL A 104 7.82 -23.05 7.13
N LEU A 105 7.91 -22.48 5.93
CA LEU A 105 6.79 -22.36 4.99
C LEU A 105 6.32 -23.73 4.45
N GLY A 106 7.20 -24.73 4.46
CA GLY A 106 6.90 -26.12 4.13
C GLY A 106 6.15 -26.88 5.23
N ASP A 107 6.12 -26.37 6.46
CA ASP A 107 5.32 -26.96 7.53
C ASP A 107 3.82 -26.92 7.18
N LYS A 108 3.12 -28.04 7.38
CA LYS A 108 1.71 -28.19 7.02
C LYS A 108 0.81 -27.25 7.83
N THR A 109 1.14 -27.00 9.09
CA THR A 109 0.37 -26.12 9.97
C THR A 109 0.56 -24.66 9.57
N VAL A 110 1.80 -24.25 9.31
CA VAL A 110 2.13 -22.92 8.78
C VAL A 110 1.38 -22.67 7.47
N ARG A 111 1.48 -23.60 6.52
CA ARG A 111 0.77 -23.50 5.24
C ARG A 111 -0.74 -23.39 5.45
N GLY A 112 -1.33 -24.24 6.29
CA GLY A 112 -2.76 -24.22 6.60
C GLY A 112 -3.22 -22.87 7.17
N LYS A 113 -2.47 -22.30 8.11
CA LYS A 113 -2.76 -20.98 8.70
C LYS A 113 -2.71 -19.87 7.65
N LEU A 114 -1.65 -19.82 6.83
CA LEU A 114 -1.48 -18.76 5.83
C LEU A 114 -2.51 -18.84 4.71
N PHE A 115 -2.77 -20.02 4.15
CA PHE A 115 -3.78 -20.20 3.11
C PHE A 115 -5.22 -20.05 3.62
N GLY A 116 -5.45 -20.22 4.93
CA GLY A 116 -6.72 -19.91 5.59
C GLY A 116 -7.00 -18.41 5.73
N LEU A 117 -6.02 -17.53 5.47
CA LEU A 117 -6.22 -16.09 5.54
C LEU A 117 -7.02 -15.58 4.34
N PRO A 118 -7.90 -14.57 4.56
CA PRO A 118 -8.61 -13.95 3.46
C PRO A 118 -7.64 -13.26 2.48
N PRO A 119 -7.95 -13.21 1.17
CA PRO A 119 -7.09 -12.57 0.17
C PRO A 119 -6.74 -11.11 0.45
N ARG A 120 -7.57 -10.40 1.23
CA ARG A 120 -7.30 -9.03 1.67
C ARG A 120 -6.10 -8.91 2.63
N LEU A 121 -5.77 -9.98 3.36
CA LEU A 121 -4.66 -10.01 4.31
C LEU A 121 -3.44 -10.68 3.69
N PHE A 122 -3.62 -11.81 3.01
CA PHE A 122 -2.54 -12.51 2.31
C PHE A 122 -2.85 -12.53 0.80
N ASN A 123 -2.43 -11.46 0.12
CA ASN A 123 -2.79 -11.21 -1.27
C ASN A 123 -1.98 -12.09 -2.25
N GLN A 124 -2.38 -12.08 -3.53
CA GLN A 124 -1.75 -12.95 -4.53
C GLN A 124 -0.25 -12.67 -4.73
N HIS A 125 0.18 -11.42 -4.62
CA HIS A 125 1.60 -11.07 -4.75
C HIS A 125 2.42 -11.66 -3.60
N GLN A 126 1.98 -11.48 -2.37
CA GLN A 126 2.62 -12.08 -1.19
C GLN A 126 2.59 -13.60 -1.23
N ARG A 127 1.50 -14.19 -1.75
CA ARG A 127 1.41 -15.64 -2.01
C ARG A 127 2.44 -16.08 -3.03
N ASN A 128 2.60 -15.36 -4.14
CA ASN A 128 3.58 -15.70 -5.16
C ASN A 128 5.02 -15.53 -4.65
N GLN A 129 5.26 -14.58 -3.76
CA GLN A 129 6.56 -14.39 -3.10
C GLN A 129 6.90 -15.57 -2.18
N LEU A 130 6.00 -15.95 -1.27
CA LEU A 130 6.25 -17.02 -0.29
C LEU A 130 6.04 -18.43 -0.86
N TYR A 131 5.13 -18.57 -1.82
CA TYR A 131 4.70 -19.83 -2.43
C TYR A 131 4.64 -19.77 -3.97
N PRO A 132 5.77 -19.54 -4.66
CA PRO A 132 5.81 -19.55 -6.13
C PRO A 132 5.30 -20.89 -6.67
N ALA A 133 4.37 -20.83 -7.63
CA ALA A 133 3.65 -22.00 -8.16
C ALA A 133 2.99 -22.88 -7.08
N GLY A 134 2.65 -22.30 -5.93
CA GLY A 134 2.03 -23.00 -4.81
C GLY A 134 3.00 -23.78 -3.91
N ASN A 135 4.31 -23.76 -4.17
CA ASN A 135 5.33 -24.46 -3.37
C ASN A 135 6.13 -23.48 -2.53
N PRO A 136 6.58 -23.85 -1.31
CA PRO A 136 7.41 -22.97 -0.49
C PRO A 136 8.61 -22.44 -1.27
N SER A 137 8.80 -21.12 -1.25
CA SER A 137 9.94 -20.49 -1.91
C SER A 137 11.26 -21.02 -1.34
N THR A 138 12.21 -21.34 -2.21
CA THR A 138 13.51 -21.89 -1.83
C THR A 138 14.54 -20.83 -1.51
N SER A 139 14.31 -19.57 -1.89
CA SER A 139 15.27 -18.47 -1.78
C SER A 139 14.85 -17.36 -0.83
N VAL A 140 13.56 -17.24 -0.51
CA VAL A 140 13.08 -16.12 0.31
C VAL A 140 13.57 -16.24 1.74
N THR A 141 14.16 -15.15 2.22
CA THR A 141 14.62 -14.97 3.59
C THR A 141 13.73 -14.00 4.35
N VAL A 142 13.86 -13.96 5.68
CA VAL A 142 13.21 -12.93 6.52
C VAL A 142 13.58 -11.51 6.07
N GLY A 143 14.77 -11.32 5.52
CA GLY A 143 15.24 -10.01 5.05
C GLY A 143 14.59 -9.50 3.77
N ASP A 144 13.91 -10.37 3.02
CA ASP A 144 13.23 -10.02 1.75
C ASP A 144 11.76 -9.65 1.97
N LEU A 145 11.29 -9.74 3.22
CA LEU A 145 9.93 -9.40 3.57
C LEU A 145 9.75 -7.90 3.70
N ASP A 146 8.66 -7.36 3.17
CA ASP A 146 8.20 -6.02 3.50
C ASP A 146 7.56 -5.97 4.89
N LEU A 147 7.33 -4.76 5.41
CA LEU A 147 6.77 -4.56 6.76
C LEU A 147 5.41 -5.27 6.94
N THR A 148 4.57 -5.25 5.92
CA THR A 148 3.23 -5.85 5.96
C THR A 148 3.33 -7.37 6.10
N LEU A 149 4.18 -7.98 5.29
CA LEU A 149 4.38 -9.42 5.27
C LEU A 149 5.11 -9.88 6.53
N THR A 150 6.07 -9.12 7.04
CA THR A 150 6.70 -9.37 8.34
C THR A 150 5.67 -9.37 9.47
N VAL A 151 4.79 -8.37 9.55
CA VAL A 151 3.71 -8.31 10.56
C VAL A 151 2.72 -9.44 10.38
N LEU A 152 2.38 -9.81 9.14
CA LEU A 152 1.50 -10.94 8.85
C LEU A 152 2.08 -12.25 9.38
N LEU A 153 3.37 -12.52 9.14
CA LEU A 153 4.02 -13.73 9.65
C LEU A 153 4.12 -13.69 11.18
N LEU A 154 4.53 -12.56 11.77
CA LEU A 154 4.53 -12.37 13.23
C LEU A 154 3.18 -12.73 13.85
N ARG A 155 2.09 -12.21 13.31
CA ARG A 155 0.74 -12.45 13.84
C ARG A 155 0.26 -13.89 13.73
N ASN A 156 0.64 -14.60 12.66
CA ASN A 156 -0.05 -15.85 12.31
C ASN A 156 0.78 -17.11 12.56
N ILE A 157 2.11 -17.03 12.47
CA ILE A 157 2.95 -18.24 12.48
C ILE A 157 3.93 -18.28 13.64
N THR A 158 3.92 -17.30 14.55
CA THR A 158 4.80 -17.25 15.72
C THR A 158 4.08 -17.59 17.02
N SER A 159 4.77 -17.40 18.16
CA SER A 159 4.22 -17.59 19.50
C SER A 159 3.33 -16.43 19.95
N LEU A 160 3.39 -15.29 19.25
CA LEU A 160 2.59 -14.10 19.54
C LEU A 160 1.10 -14.39 19.41
N ASN A 161 0.29 -13.80 20.28
CA ASN A 161 -1.13 -14.07 20.31
C ASN A 161 -1.82 -13.34 19.14
N PRO A 162 -2.45 -14.05 18.17
CA PRO A 162 -3.16 -13.39 17.07
C PRO A 162 -4.40 -12.60 17.53
N ARG A 163 -4.80 -12.79 18.79
CA ARG A 163 -5.94 -12.15 19.45
C ARG A 163 -5.46 -11.38 20.69
N PRO A 164 -6.19 -10.33 21.10
CA PRO A 164 -7.35 -9.76 20.44
C PRO A 164 -6.96 -8.94 19.18
N ARG A 165 -7.89 -8.78 18.22
CA ARG A 165 -7.57 -8.13 16.93
C ARG A 165 -7.19 -6.67 17.09
N ASN A 166 -7.77 -5.98 18.07
CA ASN A 166 -7.47 -4.58 18.37
C ASN A 166 -5.99 -4.37 18.70
N ALA A 167 -5.32 -5.31 19.38
CA ALA A 167 -3.87 -5.21 19.63
C ALA A 167 -3.06 -5.06 18.33
N TRP A 168 -3.49 -5.70 17.25
CA TRP A 168 -2.80 -5.65 15.96
C TRP A 168 -3.28 -4.52 15.05
N ASP A 169 -4.60 -4.28 15.04
CA ASP A 169 -5.25 -3.48 14.01
C ASP A 169 -5.49 -2.02 14.47
N ASN A 170 -5.78 -1.81 15.76
CA ASN A 170 -5.98 -0.48 16.35
C ASN A 170 -5.70 -0.52 17.88
N PRO A 171 -4.44 -0.65 18.29
CA PRO A 171 -4.07 -0.80 19.69
C PRO A 171 -4.29 0.50 20.48
N SER A 172 -4.65 0.35 21.76
CA SER A 172 -4.58 1.43 22.74
C SER A 172 -3.12 1.82 22.97
N ASP A 173 -2.85 3.10 23.26
CA ASP A 173 -1.50 3.56 23.61
C ASP A 173 -1.08 3.08 25.03
N GLU A 174 -2.04 2.67 25.86
CA GLU A 174 -1.80 2.10 27.20
C GLU A 174 -1.38 0.62 27.19
N ASP A 175 -1.66 -0.09 26.08
CA ASP A 175 -1.37 -1.53 25.99
C ASP A 175 0.11 -1.77 25.72
N THR A 176 0.82 -2.29 26.70
CA THR A 176 2.26 -2.55 26.65
C THR A 176 2.64 -3.91 26.08
N SER A 177 1.67 -4.70 25.60
CA SER A 177 1.95 -5.99 24.95
C SER A 177 2.81 -5.83 23.70
N LYS A 178 3.53 -6.90 23.37
CA LYS A 178 4.39 -6.96 22.19
C LYS A 178 3.57 -6.83 20.91
N GLU A 179 2.40 -7.46 20.89
CA GLU A 179 1.40 -7.38 19.83
C GLU A 179 0.93 -5.95 19.61
N SER A 180 0.53 -5.25 20.67
CA SER A 180 0.10 -3.84 20.59
C SER A 180 1.22 -2.89 20.17
N THR A 181 2.45 -3.17 20.58
CA THR A 181 3.62 -2.42 20.13
C THR A 181 3.86 -2.60 18.62
N ILE A 182 3.74 -3.83 18.10
CA ILE A 182 3.82 -4.10 16.64
C ILE A 182 2.65 -3.43 15.90
N GLY A 183 1.44 -3.49 16.44
CA GLY A 183 0.25 -2.83 15.89
C GLY A 183 0.44 -1.31 15.77
N ARG A 184 1.05 -0.66 16.77
CA ARG A 184 1.36 0.79 16.72
C ARG A 184 2.37 1.12 15.62
N ILE A 185 3.39 0.30 15.40
CA ILE A 185 4.35 0.49 14.29
C ILE A 185 3.61 0.42 12.94
N LYS A 186 2.72 -0.56 12.77
CA LYS A 186 1.86 -0.63 11.58
C LYS A 186 1.01 0.63 11.44
N ARG A 187 0.40 1.14 12.51
CA ARG A 187 -0.37 2.40 12.50
C ARG A 187 0.46 3.59 12.03
N TYR A 188 1.69 3.76 12.53
CA TYR A 188 2.59 4.83 12.06
C TYR A 188 2.93 4.69 10.58
N ARG A 189 3.18 3.47 10.12
CA ARG A 189 3.35 3.18 8.69
C ARG A 189 2.11 3.59 7.91
N ASP A 190 0.91 3.22 8.33
CA ASP A 190 -0.32 3.55 7.62
C ASP A 190 -0.52 5.08 7.53
N VAL A 191 -0.22 5.82 8.60
CA VAL A 191 -0.27 7.29 8.63
C VAL A 191 0.74 7.93 7.66
N VAL A 192 2.00 7.49 7.68
CA VAL A 192 3.03 8.08 6.80
C VAL A 192 2.76 7.75 5.34
N TYR A 193 2.37 6.51 5.03
CA TYR A 193 2.00 6.13 3.66
C TYR A 193 0.73 6.85 3.18
N GLY A 194 -0.20 7.17 4.08
CA GLY A 194 -1.37 7.99 3.77
C GLY A 194 -1.03 9.44 3.37
N ASN A 195 0.15 9.94 3.72
CA ASN A 195 0.63 11.28 3.37
C ASN A 195 1.56 11.31 2.14
N VAL A 196 1.77 10.19 1.45
CA VAL A 196 2.67 10.11 0.28
C VAL A 196 2.24 11.05 -0.85
N ASN A 197 0.94 11.27 -1.05
CA ASN A 197 0.42 12.20 -2.06
C ASN A 197 0.86 13.66 -1.84
N LYS A 198 1.04 14.06 -0.59
CA LYS A 198 1.55 15.38 -0.19
C LYS A 198 3.07 15.38 -0.06
N ALA A 199 3.65 14.22 0.28
CA ALA A 199 5.06 14.07 0.66
C ALA A 199 5.48 15.12 1.69
N ALA A 200 4.60 15.41 2.66
CA ALA A 200 4.73 16.47 3.64
C ALA A 200 4.13 16.03 4.98
N ILE A 201 4.82 16.32 6.08
CA ILE A 201 4.35 16.13 7.45
C ILE A 201 4.70 17.40 8.24
N SER A 202 3.71 17.96 8.95
CA SER A 202 3.90 19.15 9.79
C SER A 202 4.97 18.89 10.87
N ASP A 203 5.65 19.93 11.34
CA ASP A 203 6.65 19.78 12.42
C ASP A 203 6.04 19.18 13.69
N GLN A 204 4.80 19.55 14.02
CA GLN A 204 4.11 19.03 15.20
C GLN A 204 3.85 17.52 15.07
N ASP A 205 3.28 17.08 13.95
CA ASP A 205 2.98 15.67 13.70
C ASP A 205 4.26 14.85 13.58
N PHE A 206 5.28 15.41 12.92
CA PHE A 206 6.59 14.78 12.80
C PHE A 206 7.19 14.47 14.16
N ARG A 207 7.24 15.46 15.06
CA ARG A 207 7.81 15.28 16.41
C ARG A 207 7.06 14.21 17.19
N ALA A 208 5.73 14.25 17.16
CA ALA A 208 4.89 13.27 17.84
C ALA A 208 5.07 11.85 17.27
N HIS A 209 5.05 11.70 15.95
CA HIS A 209 5.16 10.41 15.27
C HIS A 209 6.56 9.81 15.37
N PHE A 210 7.61 10.61 15.18
CA PHE A 210 8.99 10.17 15.32
C PHE A 210 9.26 9.68 16.74
N SER A 211 8.84 10.44 17.74
CA SER A 211 9.05 10.08 19.13
C SER A 211 8.31 8.81 19.53
N GLY A 212 7.02 8.74 19.19
CA GLY A 212 6.21 7.56 19.46
C GLY A 212 6.73 6.32 18.74
N LEU A 213 7.10 6.41 17.46
CA LEU A 213 7.65 5.28 16.72
C LEU A 213 8.99 4.83 17.31
N LYS A 214 9.93 5.75 17.58
CA LYS A 214 11.21 5.43 18.22
C LYS A 214 11.01 4.67 19.54
N SER A 215 10.11 5.14 20.40
CA SER A 215 9.82 4.48 21.67
C SER A 215 9.32 3.04 21.48
N ASN A 216 8.41 2.80 20.53
CA ASN A 216 7.92 1.46 20.22
C ASN A 216 9.03 0.55 19.67
N LEU A 217 9.93 1.09 18.83
CA LEU A 217 11.03 0.31 18.27
C LEU A 217 12.07 -0.11 19.33
N LEU A 218 12.45 0.81 20.22
CA LEU A 218 13.34 0.53 21.34
C LEU A 218 12.76 -0.53 22.30
N ALA A 219 11.43 -0.56 22.48
CA ALA A 219 10.77 -1.56 23.30
C ALA A 219 10.79 -2.98 22.68
N LEU A 220 10.85 -3.10 21.36
CA LEU A 220 10.80 -4.40 20.67
C LEU A 220 12.16 -5.05 20.45
N SER A 221 13.20 -4.24 20.20
CA SER A 221 14.52 -4.78 19.88
C SER A 221 15.64 -3.81 20.23
N SER A 222 16.74 -4.37 20.72
CA SER A 222 18.02 -3.68 20.91
C SER A 222 18.85 -3.60 19.63
N LYS A 223 18.23 -3.75 18.45
CA LYS A 223 18.91 -3.75 17.15
C LYS A 223 19.59 -2.43 16.85
N PHE A 224 18.97 -1.34 17.29
CA PHE A 224 19.47 0.02 17.16
C PHE A 224 19.42 0.71 18.51
N THR A 225 20.39 1.56 18.79
CA THR A 225 20.42 2.37 20.01
C THR A 225 19.55 3.61 19.87
N SER A 226 19.26 4.27 21.00
CA SER A 226 18.52 5.53 21.01
C SER A 226 19.21 6.60 20.16
N GLU A 227 20.54 6.63 20.21
CA GLU A 227 21.41 7.57 19.51
C GLU A 227 21.40 7.31 18.00
N GLU A 228 21.35 6.03 17.57
CA GLU A 228 21.23 5.68 16.15
C GLU A 228 19.91 6.15 15.55
N TYR A 229 18.83 6.16 16.34
CA TYR A 229 17.57 6.79 15.96
C TYR A 229 17.69 8.31 15.92
N ASP A 230 18.25 8.94 16.95
CA ASP A 230 18.38 10.41 17.00
C ASP A 230 19.27 10.95 15.88
N ALA A 231 20.27 10.19 15.45
CA ALA A 231 21.09 10.51 14.30
C ALA A 231 20.29 10.61 12.99
N ILE A 232 19.09 10.01 12.89
CA ILE A 232 18.19 10.20 11.74
C ILE A 232 17.76 11.67 11.62
N LEU A 233 17.72 12.45 12.70
CA LEU A 233 17.31 13.85 12.67
C LEU A 233 18.40 14.76 12.07
N SER A 234 19.67 14.42 12.23
CA SER A 234 20.80 15.24 11.80
C SER A 234 21.47 14.74 10.51
N LYS A 235 21.30 13.47 10.14
CA LYS A 235 21.87 12.92 8.90
C LYS A 235 21.36 13.67 7.67
N PRO A 236 22.24 14.04 6.71
CA PRO A 236 21.81 14.55 5.42
C PRO A 236 20.88 13.55 4.72
N LEU A 237 19.84 14.06 4.07
CA LEU A 237 18.97 13.24 3.25
C LEU A 237 19.67 12.94 1.92
N ASP A 238 19.77 11.66 1.58
CA ASP A 238 20.31 11.22 0.30
C ASP A 238 19.40 11.67 -0.85
N VAL A 239 19.99 12.24 -1.90
CA VAL A 239 19.30 12.64 -3.13
C VAL A 239 18.54 11.46 -3.76
N THR A 240 19.06 10.24 -3.64
CA THR A 240 18.39 9.04 -4.18
C THR A 240 17.05 8.80 -3.48
N LEU A 241 17.00 8.98 -2.16
CA LEU A 241 15.78 8.85 -1.38
C LEU A 241 14.80 9.97 -1.70
N ILE A 242 15.27 11.22 -1.84
CA ILE A 242 14.42 12.37 -2.18
C ILE A 242 13.72 12.12 -3.53
N ASN A 243 14.48 11.60 -4.51
CA ASN A 243 13.95 11.25 -5.82
C ASN A 243 12.94 10.10 -5.72
N TYR A 244 13.27 9.05 -4.99
CA TYR A 244 12.37 7.91 -4.77
C TYR A 244 11.04 8.34 -4.12
N VAL A 245 11.09 9.18 -3.07
CA VAL A 245 9.88 9.75 -2.43
C VAL A 245 9.10 10.60 -3.43
N GLY A 246 9.78 11.40 -4.24
CA GLY A 246 9.15 12.18 -5.31
C GLY A 246 8.45 11.31 -6.36
N ASP A 247 9.05 10.18 -6.74
CA ASP A 247 8.45 9.26 -7.71
C ASP A 247 7.28 8.48 -7.10
N LEU A 248 7.38 8.05 -5.84
CA LEU A 248 6.25 7.48 -5.10
C LEU A 248 5.07 8.45 -5.04
N GLN A 249 5.33 9.74 -4.75
CA GLN A 249 4.30 10.77 -4.75
C GLN A 249 3.59 10.88 -6.11
N LYS A 250 4.36 10.91 -7.21
CA LYS A 250 3.79 10.94 -8.57
C LYS A 250 2.92 9.70 -8.84
N ILE A 251 3.42 8.50 -8.51
CA ILE A 251 2.68 7.24 -8.72
C ILE A 251 1.36 7.24 -7.94
N VAL A 252 1.39 7.67 -6.69
CA VAL A 252 0.18 7.74 -5.85
C VAL A 252 -0.80 8.77 -6.40
N ASN A 253 -0.34 9.94 -6.84
CA ASN A 253 -1.20 10.94 -7.46
C ASN A 253 -1.82 10.47 -8.78
N LEU A 254 -1.05 9.74 -9.60
CA LEU A 254 -1.56 9.10 -10.82
C LEU A 254 -2.65 8.06 -10.50
N ARG A 255 -2.47 7.27 -9.44
CA ARG A 255 -3.49 6.32 -8.96
C ARG A 255 -4.76 7.04 -8.52
N PHE A 256 -4.65 8.12 -7.76
CA PHE A 256 -5.81 8.92 -7.35
C PHE A 256 -6.57 9.49 -8.57
N ALA A 257 -5.84 10.03 -9.56
CA ALA A 257 -6.44 10.53 -10.79
C ALA A 257 -7.11 9.41 -11.60
N HIS A 258 -6.51 8.22 -11.65
CA HIS A 258 -7.09 7.03 -12.27
C HIS A 258 -8.39 6.60 -11.57
N ASP A 259 -8.42 6.54 -10.25
CA ASP A 259 -9.60 6.11 -9.50
C ASP A 259 -10.76 7.11 -9.67
N GLN A 260 -10.43 8.40 -9.72
CA GLN A 260 -11.41 9.45 -10.03
C GLN A 260 -11.97 9.28 -11.46
N SER A 261 -11.11 9.09 -12.46
CA SER A 261 -11.55 8.94 -13.85
C SER A 261 -12.37 7.66 -14.05
N PHE A 262 -11.98 6.56 -13.39
CA PHE A 262 -12.75 5.32 -13.38
C PHE A 262 -14.15 5.51 -12.78
N GLY A 263 -14.26 6.25 -11.67
CA GLY A 263 -15.55 6.62 -11.08
C GLY A 263 -16.44 7.41 -12.04
N ILE A 264 -15.87 8.38 -12.76
CA ILE A 264 -16.59 9.16 -13.78
C ILE A 264 -17.05 8.25 -14.93
N MET A 265 -16.18 7.39 -15.44
CA MET A 265 -16.50 6.45 -16.52
C MET A 265 -17.65 5.52 -16.13
N LYS A 266 -17.63 4.98 -14.91
CA LYS A 266 -18.73 4.16 -14.39
C LYS A 266 -20.06 4.92 -14.38
N GLY A 267 -20.04 6.18 -13.90
CA GLY A 267 -21.24 7.02 -13.92
C GLY A 267 -21.74 7.36 -15.33
N ILE A 268 -20.84 7.53 -16.30
CA ILE A 268 -21.21 7.70 -17.71
C ILE A 268 -21.84 6.42 -18.25
N GLN A 269 -21.26 5.26 -17.96
CA GLN A 269 -21.77 3.96 -18.39
C GLN A 269 -23.19 3.71 -17.87
N GLU A 270 -23.46 4.01 -16.60
CA GLU A 270 -24.81 3.92 -16.01
C GLU A 270 -25.81 4.84 -16.73
N LYS A 271 -25.40 6.07 -17.08
CA LYS A 271 -26.25 7.01 -17.84
C LYS A 271 -26.50 6.56 -19.28
N VAL A 272 -25.49 6.02 -19.96
CA VAL A 272 -25.64 5.46 -21.31
C VAL A 272 -26.60 4.28 -21.30
N GLN A 273 -26.50 3.41 -20.28
CA GLN A 273 -27.42 2.29 -20.13
C GLN A 273 -28.87 2.78 -19.95
N MET A 274 -29.11 3.78 -19.09
CA MET A 274 -30.45 4.35 -18.94
C MET A 274 -31.01 4.94 -20.25
N ILE A 275 -30.17 5.56 -21.08
CA ILE A 275 -30.60 6.08 -22.40
C ILE A 275 -30.93 4.93 -23.34
N TYR A 276 -30.09 3.88 -23.36
CA TYR A 276 -30.32 2.70 -24.19
C TYR A 276 -31.68 2.06 -23.85
N ASP A 277 -31.96 1.85 -22.57
CA ASP A 277 -33.23 1.25 -22.11
C ASP A 277 -34.42 2.13 -22.51
N ARG A 278 -34.32 3.44 -22.33
CA ARG A 278 -35.38 4.39 -22.76
C ARG A 278 -35.63 4.38 -24.27
N VAL A 279 -34.59 4.19 -25.08
CA VAL A 279 -34.75 4.09 -26.54
C VAL A 279 -35.44 2.78 -26.91
N GLN A 280 -35.12 1.67 -26.25
CA GLN A 280 -35.80 0.38 -26.47
C GLN A 280 -37.28 0.41 -26.06
N ASP A 281 -37.61 1.16 -25.01
CA ASP A 281 -39.00 1.33 -24.56
C ASP A 281 -39.82 2.32 -25.41
N THR A 282 -39.20 3.04 -26.35
CA THR A 282 -39.97 3.90 -27.27
C THR A 282 -40.76 3.05 -28.27
N PRO A 283 -42.10 3.17 -28.34
CA PRO A 283 -42.90 2.37 -29.26
C PRO A 283 -42.48 2.64 -30.71
N VAL A 284 -42.11 1.58 -31.43
CA VAL A 284 -41.82 1.66 -32.86
C VAL A 284 -43.09 2.19 -33.57
N PRO A 285 -43.02 3.29 -34.33
CA PRO A 285 -44.18 3.81 -35.04
C PRO A 285 -44.73 2.73 -35.97
N ASN A 286 -45.98 2.33 -35.75
CA ASN A 286 -46.66 1.35 -36.61
C ASN A 286 -46.64 1.90 -38.05
N PRO A 287 -46.10 1.17 -39.04
CA PRO A 287 -45.92 1.67 -40.41
C PRO A 287 -47.21 2.07 -41.11
N GLY A 288 -48.39 1.71 -40.58
CA GLY A 288 -49.69 2.19 -41.05
C GLY A 288 -50.14 3.55 -40.50
N ASN A 289 -49.45 4.10 -39.49
CA ASN A 289 -49.78 5.40 -38.90
C ASN A 289 -48.99 6.52 -39.59
N VAL A 290 -49.71 7.52 -40.10
CA VAL A 290 -49.10 8.74 -40.62
C VAL A 290 -48.82 9.69 -39.45
N TYR A 291 -47.58 10.14 -39.29
CA TYR A 291 -47.21 11.12 -38.28
C TYR A 291 -46.76 12.41 -38.97
N CYS A 292 -47.48 13.50 -38.74
CA CYS A 292 -47.09 14.81 -39.25
C CYS A 292 -46.13 15.49 -38.25
N SER A 293 -45.22 16.31 -38.74
CA SER A 293 -44.31 17.10 -37.90
C SER A 293 -44.38 18.57 -38.28
N GLU A 294 -44.67 19.43 -37.31
CA GLU A 294 -44.73 20.87 -37.52
C GLU A 294 -43.50 21.56 -36.90
N LYS A 295 -42.89 22.49 -37.63
CA LYS A 295 -41.74 23.28 -37.15
C LYS A 295 -42.25 24.48 -36.35
N LEU A 296 -41.94 24.51 -35.05
CA LEU A 296 -42.35 25.60 -34.17
C LEU A 296 -41.23 26.63 -33.92
N GLY A 297 -40.18 26.60 -34.75
CA GLY A 297 -38.97 27.44 -34.59
C GLY A 297 -38.04 26.96 -33.46
N ASN A 298 -36.78 27.40 -33.50
CA ASN A 298 -35.68 27.02 -32.59
C ASN A 298 -35.49 25.48 -32.45
N ASN A 299 -35.38 24.77 -33.57
CA ASN A 299 -35.13 23.31 -33.62
C ASN A 299 -36.11 22.45 -32.79
N ARG A 300 -37.31 22.96 -32.47
CA ARG A 300 -38.37 22.19 -31.82
C ARG A 300 -39.40 21.76 -32.85
N HIS A 301 -39.76 20.49 -32.80
CA HIS A 301 -40.77 19.87 -33.63
C HIS A 301 -41.83 19.21 -32.76
N LEU A 302 -43.09 19.51 -33.01
CA LEU A 302 -44.22 18.77 -32.43
C LEU A 302 -44.63 17.68 -33.43
N ARG A 303 -44.64 16.42 -32.97
CA ARG A 303 -45.18 15.29 -33.74
C ARG A 303 -46.56 14.93 -33.21
N TYR A 304 -47.51 14.77 -34.12
CA TYR A 304 -48.86 14.30 -33.80
C TYR A 304 -49.33 13.28 -34.83
N LYS A 305 -50.33 12.47 -34.46
CA LYS A 305 -50.85 11.38 -35.29
C LYS A 305 -51.85 11.94 -36.31
N GLY A 306 -51.54 11.84 -37.59
CA GLY A 306 -52.43 12.22 -38.69
C GLY A 306 -53.34 11.06 -39.10
N LEU A 307 -54.55 11.38 -39.58
CA LEU A 307 -55.51 10.38 -40.05
C LEU A 307 -55.14 9.81 -41.44
N ASN A 308 -54.40 10.57 -42.27
CA ASN A 308 -53.90 10.20 -43.62
C ASN A 308 -52.87 11.24 -44.15
N HIS A 309 -52.10 10.89 -45.20
CA HIS A 309 -51.02 11.75 -45.75
C HIS A 309 -51.51 13.09 -46.34
N ALA A 310 -52.77 13.17 -46.78
CA ALA A 310 -53.33 14.39 -47.36
C ALA A 310 -53.55 15.54 -46.36
N HIS A 311 -53.49 15.25 -45.05
CA HIS A 311 -53.66 16.23 -43.97
C HIS A 311 -52.34 16.77 -43.40
N CYS A 312 -51.18 16.33 -43.89
CA CYS A 312 -49.89 16.91 -43.50
C CYS A 312 -49.48 18.01 -44.50
N TYR A 313 -50.00 19.24 -44.33
CA TYR A 313 -49.51 20.45 -45.01
C TYR A 313 -49.34 21.58 -44.00
#